data_AF-A0A5L8ZAQ7-F1
#
_entry.id   AF-A0A5L8ZAQ7-F1
#
_cell.length_a   1.000
_cell.length_b   1.000
_cell.length_c   1.000
_cell.angle_alpha   90.00
_cell.angle_beta   90.00
_cell.angle_gamma   90.00
#
_symmetry.space_group_name_H-M   'P 1'
#
loop_
_entity.id
_entity.type
_entity.pdbx_description
1 polymer ?
#
loop_
_entity_poly.entity_id
_entity_poly.type
_entity_poly.pdbx_seq_one_letter_code
_entity_poly.pdbx_strand_id
1 'polypeptide(L)'
;MIKLFNKIEEYGFKEILLRRKRRLIHSITKRFGKKLLKFYPKLPQNYEFVVLNYSVSGHFAFSSFLELCGLKHINLSQDNYMYYGEARKMLKNSKDKNFLSISLYRNFKKRLKFTKILSCNFPLVILLRDPISRLKTTINHGYPNAKVSKFQFSLKDDIDKSLPEIVYSGALTPQITDLEKIFDKKFIDFKYQSNITPFLTN
;
A
#
# COMPACT_ATOMS: atom_id res chain seq x y z
N MET A 1 -22.75 10.76 -21.05
CA MET A 1 -23.57 11.21 -19.90
C MET A 1 -24.17 10.05 -19.10
N ILE A 2 -24.74 9.03 -19.75
CA ILE A 2 -25.40 7.86 -19.12
C ILE A 2 -24.52 7.14 -18.07
N LYS A 3 -23.23 6.88 -18.37
CA LYS A 3 -22.28 6.25 -17.43
C LYS A 3 -22.01 7.04 -16.13
N LEU A 4 -22.30 8.35 -16.10
CA LEU A 4 -22.11 9.17 -14.91
C LEU A 4 -23.37 9.15 -14.04
N PHE A 5 -24.56 9.23 -14.66
CA PHE A 5 -25.86 9.13 -13.98
C PHE A 5 -26.03 7.78 -13.27
N ASN A 6 -25.74 6.66 -13.93
CA ASN A 6 -25.83 5.33 -13.30
C ASN A 6 -24.90 5.19 -12.09
N LYS A 7 -23.75 5.89 -12.09
CA LYS A 7 -22.83 5.90 -10.94
C LYS A 7 -23.31 6.82 -9.81
N ILE A 8 -24.09 7.86 -10.12
CA ILE A 8 -24.65 8.76 -9.11
C ILE A 8 -25.71 8.01 -8.31
N GLU A 9 -26.54 7.19 -8.97
CA GLU A 9 -27.49 6.30 -8.29
C GLU A 9 -26.79 5.24 -7.43
N GLU A 10 -25.69 4.65 -7.92
CA GLU A 10 -25.01 3.54 -7.24
C GLU A 10 -24.15 3.99 -6.02
N TYR A 11 -23.51 5.15 -6.07
CA TYR A 11 -22.53 5.60 -5.05
C TYR A 11 -22.89 6.92 -4.36
N GLY A 12 -23.86 7.66 -4.89
CA GLY A 12 -24.17 9.02 -4.46
C GLY A 12 -23.22 10.10 -5.00
N PHE A 13 -23.75 11.31 -5.17
CA PHE A 13 -23.04 12.45 -5.78
C PHE A 13 -21.76 12.87 -5.01
N LYS A 14 -21.82 12.82 -3.67
CA LYS A 14 -20.69 13.15 -2.78
C LYS A 14 -19.48 12.25 -3.02
N GLU A 15 -19.71 10.95 -3.18
CA GLU A 15 -18.65 9.96 -3.39
C GLU A 15 -18.00 10.11 -4.77
N ILE A 16 -18.77 10.46 -5.81
CA ILE A 16 -18.22 10.76 -7.13
C ILE A 16 -17.30 11.99 -7.09
N LEU A 17 -17.71 13.06 -6.41
CA LEU A 17 -16.89 14.25 -6.23
C LEU A 17 -15.59 13.92 -5.48
N LEU A 18 -15.68 13.14 -4.41
CA LEU A 18 -14.50 12.68 -3.67
C LEU A 18 -13.56 11.86 -4.55
N ARG A 19 -14.09 10.91 -5.34
CA ARG A 19 -13.31 10.09 -6.27
C ARG A 19 -12.62 10.95 -7.35
N ARG A 20 -13.32 11.94 -7.92
CA ARG A 20 -12.74 12.87 -8.90
C ARG A 20 -11.65 13.74 -8.28
N LYS A 21 -11.88 14.29 -7.08
CA LYS A 21 -10.89 15.06 -6.32
C LYS A 21 -9.65 14.22 -6.03
N ARG A 22 -9.81 12.97 -5.58
CA ARG A 22 -8.70 12.02 -5.35
C ARG A 22 -7.90 11.76 -6.63
N ARG A 23 -8.56 11.58 -7.78
CA ARG A 23 -7.88 11.41 -9.09
C ARG A 23 -7.07 12.64 -9.50
N LEU A 24 -7.62 13.83 -9.32
CA LEU A 24 -6.93 15.07 -9.67
C LEU A 24 -5.69 15.27 -8.80
N ILE A 25 -5.85 15.15 -7.46
CA ILE A 25 -4.73 15.18 -6.52
C ILE A 25 -3.70 14.16 -6.95
N HIS A 26 -4.10 12.92 -7.23
CA HIS A 26 -3.19 11.86 -7.68
C HIS A 26 -2.39 12.23 -8.93
N SER A 27 -3.03 12.80 -9.96
CA SER A 27 -2.35 13.23 -11.18
C SER A 27 -1.25 14.25 -10.87
N ILE A 28 -1.56 15.21 -9.98
CA ILE A 28 -0.63 16.24 -9.52
C ILE A 28 0.50 15.61 -8.70
N THR A 29 0.22 14.76 -7.70
CA THR A 29 1.25 14.10 -6.89
C THR A 29 2.12 13.15 -7.72
N LYS A 30 1.56 12.51 -8.75
CA LYS A 30 2.31 11.64 -9.66
C LYS A 30 3.35 12.45 -10.44
N ARG A 31 2.96 13.59 -11.02
CA ARG A 31 3.81 14.46 -11.85
C ARG A 31 4.75 15.35 -11.04
N PHE A 32 4.26 15.95 -9.96
CA PHE A 32 4.97 17.01 -9.21
C PHE A 32 5.30 16.63 -7.77
N GLY A 33 4.87 15.47 -7.26
CA GLY A 33 5.02 15.11 -5.84
C GLY A 33 6.45 15.19 -5.29
N LYS A 34 7.47 14.93 -6.11
CA LYS A 34 8.88 15.09 -5.71
C LYS A 34 9.24 16.56 -5.43
N LYS A 35 8.74 17.50 -6.25
CA LYS A 35 8.97 18.95 -6.08
C LYS A 35 8.12 19.48 -4.92
N LEU A 36 6.87 19.01 -4.81
CA LEU A 36 5.93 19.41 -3.77
C LEU A 36 6.36 18.97 -2.37
N LEU A 37 7.13 17.89 -2.25
CA LEU A 37 7.57 17.36 -0.97
C LEU A 37 8.34 18.38 -0.10
N LYS A 38 9.08 19.29 -0.74
CA LYS A 38 9.83 20.35 -0.04
C LYS A 38 8.94 21.37 0.66
N PHE A 39 7.68 21.48 0.23
CA PHE A 39 6.72 22.44 0.76
C PHE A 39 5.74 21.78 1.75
N TYR A 40 5.78 20.46 1.94
CA TYR A 40 4.95 19.82 2.95
C TYR A 40 5.54 20.07 4.34
N PRO A 41 4.75 20.63 5.28
CA PRO A 41 5.19 20.69 6.66
C PRO A 41 5.35 19.28 7.22
N LYS A 42 6.19 19.17 8.25
CA LYS A 42 6.40 17.92 8.97
C LYS A 42 5.07 17.34 9.46
N LEU A 43 4.93 16.01 9.40
CA LEU A 43 3.80 15.30 9.96
C LEU A 43 3.84 15.40 11.49
N PRO A 44 2.70 15.58 12.17
CA PRO A 44 2.66 15.51 13.63
C PRO A 44 3.23 14.17 14.12
N GLN A 45 4.10 14.19 15.13
CA GLN A 45 4.80 13.01 15.67
C GLN A 45 3.87 12.04 16.45
N ASN A 46 2.54 12.12 16.28
CA ASN A 46 1.56 11.28 16.97
C ASN A 46 1.56 9.83 16.43
N TYR A 47 2.73 9.19 16.39
CA TYR A 47 2.98 7.82 16.00
C TYR A 47 4.17 7.27 16.80
N GLU A 48 4.05 6.05 17.29
CA GLU A 48 5.06 5.38 18.13
C GLU A 48 6.28 4.97 17.31
N PHE A 49 6.07 4.55 16.07
CA PHE A 49 7.11 4.10 15.14
C PHE A 49 6.64 4.15 13.69
N VAL A 50 7.59 3.99 12.77
CA VAL A 50 7.35 3.93 11.33
C VAL A 50 7.69 2.55 10.80
N VAL A 51 6.76 1.91 10.09
CA VAL A 51 6.94 0.62 9.45
C VAL A 51 7.22 0.79 7.96
N LEU A 52 8.33 0.23 7.48
CA LEU A 52 8.63 0.13 6.06
C LEU A 52 8.13 -1.21 5.50
N ASN A 53 7.05 -1.15 4.72
CA ASN A 53 6.39 -2.34 4.18
C ASN A 53 7.00 -2.74 2.84
N TYR A 54 7.84 -3.79 2.84
CA TYR A 54 8.35 -4.41 1.63
C TYR A 54 7.35 -5.39 1.01
N SER A 55 7.38 -5.54 -0.32
CA SER A 55 6.51 -6.51 -1.00
C SER A 55 6.78 -7.92 -0.46
N VAL A 56 5.74 -8.75 -0.31
CA VAL A 56 5.83 -10.19 0.04
C VAL A 56 6.68 -10.54 1.28
N SER A 57 6.87 -9.59 2.21
CA SER A 57 7.61 -9.79 3.48
C SER A 57 6.70 -9.99 4.69
N GLY A 58 5.42 -10.31 4.50
CA GLY A 58 4.46 -10.52 5.61
C GLY A 58 3.91 -9.22 6.22
N HIS A 59 4.07 -8.08 5.56
CA HIS A 59 3.66 -6.79 6.12
C HIS A 59 2.16 -6.66 6.44
N PHE A 60 1.27 -7.28 5.66
CA PHE A 60 -0.16 -7.28 5.98
C PHE A 60 -0.47 -7.99 7.30
N ALA A 61 0.15 -9.16 7.53
CA ALA A 61 -0.02 -9.91 8.77
C ALA A 61 0.52 -9.12 9.97
N PHE A 62 1.69 -8.50 9.82
CA PHE A 62 2.27 -7.66 10.87
C PHE A 62 1.43 -6.42 11.19
N SER A 63 0.93 -5.70 10.16
CA SER A 63 0.02 -4.57 10.38
C SER A 63 -1.26 -5.01 11.08
N SER A 64 -1.85 -6.14 10.67
CA SER A 64 -3.06 -6.68 11.31
C SER A 64 -2.80 -7.05 12.78
N PHE A 65 -1.65 -7.66 13.08
CA PHE A 65 -1.24 -7.95 14.45
C PHE A 65 -1.14 -6.68 15.30
N LEU A 66 -0.51 -5.61 14.79
CA LEU A 66 -0.42 -4.34 15.51
C LEU A 66 -1.79 -3.70 15.75
N GLU A 67 -2.70 -3.78 14.78
CA GLU A 67 -4.08 -3.32 14.92
C GLU A 67 -4.84 -4.11 16.00
N LEU A 68 -4.66 -5.44 16.03
CA LEU A 68 -5.24 -6.30 17.08
C LEU A 68 -4.67 -6.00 18.47
N CYS A 69 -3.42 -5.52 18.54
CA CYS A 69 -2.81 -5.01 19.77
C CYS A 69 -3.30 -3.60 20.18
N GLY A 70 -4.28 -3.04 19.46
CA GLY A 70 -4.89 -1.75 19.78
C GLY A 70 -4.16 -0.53 19.21
N LEU A 71 -3.20 -0.71 18.31
CA LEU A 71 -2.59 0.41 17.61
C LEU A 71 -3.40 0.79 16.38
N LYS A 72 -3.53 2.09 16.14
CA LYS A 72 -4.17 2.59 14.93
C LYS A 72 -3.17 2.67 13.77
N HIS A 73 -3.50 2.02 12.66
CA HIS A 73 -2.72 2.10 11.44
C HIS A 73 -2.94 3.42 10.70
N ILE A 74 -1.85 4.12 10.37
CA ILE A 74 -1.87 5.30 9.52
C ILE A 74 -1.01 5.03 8.29
N ASN A 75 -1.65 4.99 7.12
CA ASN A 75 -0.97 4.74 5.86
C ASN A 75 -0.48 6.05 5.24
N LEU A 76 0.83 6.27 5.15
CA LEU A 76 1.37 7.48 4.50
C LEU A 76 1.50 7.30 2.99
N SER A 77 1.84 6.09 2.54
CA SER A 77 1.97 5.82 1.13
C SER A 77 1.81 4.36 0.80
N GLN A 78 1.10 4.13 -0.29
CA GLN A 78 0.84 2.82 -0.86
C GLN A 78 0.77 2.98 -2.38
N ASP A 79 1.31 2.04 -3.14
CA ASP A 79 1.31 2.14 -4.61
C ASP A 79 1.84 3.50 -5.11
N ASN A 80 1.25 4.07 -6.17
CA ASN A 80 1.65 5.38 -6.68
C ASN A 80 1.05 6.55 -5.87
N TYR A 81 0.56 6.31 -4.66
CA TYR A 81 -0.22 7.25 -3.86
C TYR A 81 0.52 7.68 -2.59
N MET A 82 0.38 8.95 -2.27
CA MET A 82 0.80 9.56 -1.00
C MET A 82 -0.47 10.11 -0.34
N TYR A 83 -0.74 9.70 0.88
CA TYR A 83 -1.96 10.04 1.63
C TYR A 83 -1.69 11.17 2.64
N TYR A 84 -0.83 12.12 2.30
CA TYR A 84 -0.35 13.15 3.23
C TYR A 84 -1.47 13.87 4.00
N GLY A 85 -2.50 14.37 3.30
CA GLY A 85 -3.58 15.13 3.93
C GLY A 85 -4.43 14.29 4.88
N GLU A 86 -4.66 13.02 4.54
CA GLU A 86 -5.40 12.07 5.35
C GLU A 86 -4.58 11.64 6.56
N ALA A 87 -3.33 11.24 6.36
CA ALA A 87 -2.39 10.91 7.43
C ALA A 87 -2.23 12.08 8.41
N ARG A 88 -2.04 13.31 7.92
CA ARG A 88 -1.94 14.50 8.76
C ARG A 88 -3.21 14.76 9.57
N LYS A 89 -4.39 14.59 8.96
CA LYS A 89 -5.68 14.76 9.65
C LYS A 89 -5.85 13.71 10.74
N MET A 90 -5.57 12.44 10.44
CA MET A 90 -5.65 11.35 11.41
C MET A 90 -4.70 11.58 12.58
N LEU A 91 -3.44 11.90 12.30
CA LEU A 91 -2.43 12.18 13.33
C LEU A 91 -2.80 13.36 14.24
N LYS A 92 -3.43 14.41 13.70
CA LYS A 92 -3.86 15.56 14.53
C LYS A 92 -5.04 15.23 15.45
N ASN A 93 -5.94 14.36 15.00
CA ASN A 93 -7.21 14.14 15.67
C ASN A 93 -7.25 12.83 16.49
N SER A 94 -6.26 11.96 16.31
CA SER A 94 -6.21 10.67 17.00
C SER A 94 -5.83 10.85 18.47
N LYS A 95 -6.59 10.20 19.35
CA LYS A 95 -6.23 10.00 20.76
C LYS A 95 -5.63 8.61 21.00
N ASP A 96 -5.61 7.77 19.97
CA ASP A 96 -5.11 6.39 20.02
C ASP A 96 -3.58 6.37 19.87
N LYS A 97 -2.94 5.28 20.31
CA LYS A 97 -1.55 4.98 19.93
C LYS A 97 -1.50 4.62 18.46
N ASN A 98 -0.72 5.34 17.66
CA ASN A 98 -0.70 5.16 16.21
C ASN A 98 0.64 4.57 15.74
N PHE A 99 0.63 3.83 14.64
CA PHE A 99 1.84 3.54 13.88
C PHE A 99 1.69 4.02 12.45
N LEU A 100 2.78 4.51 11.88
CA LEU A 100 2.79 4.99 10.50
C LEU A 100 3.37 3.92 9.59
N SER A 101 2.81 3.74 8.39
CA SER A 101 3.37 2.84 7.39
C SER A 101 3.73 3.54 6.09
N ILE A 102 4.85 3.10 5.51
CA ILE A 102 5.31 3.51 4.19
C ILE A 102 5.53 2.23 3.39
N SER A 103 4.64 1.96 2.44
CA SER A 103 4.79 0.81 1.56
C SER A 103 5.83 1.10 0.49
N LEU A 104 6.75 0.19 0.21
CA LEU A 104 7.92 0.45 -0.64
C LEU A 104 7.94 -0.31 -1.98
N TYR A 105 6.93 -1.15 -2.24
CA TYR A 105 6.85 -1.96 -3.46
C TYR A 105 6.70 -1.15 -4.77
N ARG A 106 7.20 -1.61 -5.92
CA ARG A 106 7.07 -0.98 -7.27
C ARG A 106 7.67 0.43 -7.48
N ASN A 107 8.08 1.18 -6.45
CA ASN A 107 8.75 2.49 -6.62
C ASN A 107 9.53 2.96 -5.38
N PHE A 108 10.42 2.10 -4.87
CA PHE A 108 11.18 2.29 -3.62
C PHE A 108 11.79 3.70 -3.47
N LYS A 109 12.66 4.12 -4.42
CA LYS A 109 13.42 5.39 -4.33
C LYS A 109 12.55 6.63 -4.24
N LYS A 110 11.34 6.59 -4.82
CA LYS A 110 10.39 7.71 -4.75
C LYS A 110 9.77 7.79 -3.36
N ARG A 111 9.38 6.65 -2.80
CA ARG A 111 8.65 6.58 -1.54
C ARG A 111 9.54 6.73 -0.32
N LEU A 112 10.79 6.29 -0.40
CA LEU A 112 11.77 6.56 0.65
C LEU A 112 11.92 8.05 0.93
N LYS A 113 11.72 8.91 -0.08
CA LYS A 113 11.78 10.37 0.11
C LYS A 113 10.68 10.89 1.03
N PHE A 114 9.55 10.18 1.16
CA PHE A 114 8.46 10.60 2.04
C PHE A 114 8.89 10.63 3.50
N THR A 115 9.94 9.91 3.88
CA THR A 115 10.49 10.01 5.24
C THR A 115 10.97 11.42 5.58
N LYS A 116 11.30 12.25 4.59
CA LYS A 116 11.73 13.64 4.80
C LYS A 116 10.65 14.51 5.45
N ILE A 117 9.38 14.13 5.37
CA ILE A 117 8.29 14.88 6.01
C ILE A 117 7.95 14.34 7.40
N LEU A 118 8.63 13.28 7.85
CA LEU A 118 8.45 12.76 9.21
C LEU A 118 9.09 13.73 10.21
N SER A 119 8.47 13.82 11.38
CA SER A 119 9.05 14.52 12.53
C SER A 119 10.29 13.77 13.04
N CYS A 120 11.10 14.42 13.86
CA CYS A 120 12.38 13.88 14.32
C CYS A 120 12.16 12.77 15.37
N ASN A 121 13.13 11.84 15.46
CA ASN A 121 13.20 10.74 16.44
C ASN A 121 12.01 9.78 16.43
N PHE A 122 12.03 8.83 15.51
CA PHE A 122 11.12 7.69 15.51
C PHE A 122 11.89 6.38 15.39
N PRO A 123 11.46 5.32 16.09
CA PRO A 123 11.89 3.97 15.77
C PRO A 123 11.43 3.60 14.35
N LEU A 124 12.34 3.02 13.58
CA LEU A 124 12.07 2.49 12.25
C LEU A 124 11.98 0.97 12.33
N VAL A 125 10.83 0.42 11.96
CA VAL A 125 10.59 -1.02 11.89
C VAL A 125 10.63 -1.46 10.43
N ILE A 126 11.41 -2.50 10.15
CA ILE A 126 11.48 -3.10 8.82
C ILE A 126 11.15 -4.58 8.92
N LEU A 127 10.39 -5.09 7.97
CA LEU A 127 10.09 -6.50 7.85
C LEU A 127 10.93 -7.12 6.76
N LEU A 128 11.82 -8.02 7.18
CA LEU A 128 12.70 -8.77 6.30
C LEU A 128 12.16 -10.18 6.12
N ARG A 129 12.41 -10.72 4.94
CA ARG A 129 12.17 -12.12 4.62
C ARG A 129 13.25 -12.58 3.66
N ASP A 130 13.62 -13.84 3.74
CA ASP A 130 14.62 -14.45 2.88
C ASP A 130 14.26 -14.22 1.40
N PRO A 131 15.24 -13.84 0.55
CA PRO A 131 14.97 -13.51 -0.84
C PRO A 131 14.27 -14.62 -1.62
N ILE A 132 14.66 -15.88 -1.36
CA ILE A 132 14.13 -17.05 -2.06
C ILE A 132 12.64 -17.25 -1.75
N SER A 133 12.22 -17.21 -0.48
CA SER A 133 10.81 -17.36 -0.13
C SER A 133 9.97 -16.16 -0.57
N ARG A 134 10.54 -14.95 -0.64
CA ARG A 134 9.87 -13.80 -1.26
C ARG A 134 9.58 -14.06 -2.73
N LEU A 135 10.55 -14.61 -3.48
CA LEU A 135 10.35 -15.01 -4.88
C LEU A 135 9.28 -16.09 -4.99
N LYS A 136 9.40 -17.21 -4.25
CA LYS A 136 8.38 -18.28 -4.22
C LYS A 136 6.99 -17.74 -3.94
N THR A 137 6.85 -16.89 -2.93
CA THR A 137 5.57 -16.25 -2.57
C THR A 137 5.04 -15.39 -3.70
N THR A 138 5.90 -14.67 -4.43
CA THR A 138 5.47 -13.78 -5.52
C THR A 138 4.94 -14.55 -6.71
N ILE A 139 5.59 -15.65 -7.12
CA ILE A 139 5.10 -16.50 -8.22
C ILE A 139 3.75 -17.13 -7.83
N ASN A 140 3.63 -17.56 -6.58
CA ASN A 140 2.40 -18.14 -6.04
C ASN A 140 1.36 -17.08 -5.64
N HIS A 141 1.59 -15.80 -5.94
CA HIS A 141 0.65 -14.73 -5.59
C HIS A 141 -0.46 -14.63 -6.63
N GLY A 142 -1.46 -15.50 -6.47
CA GLY A 142 -2.67 -15.50 -7.29
C GLY A 142 -3.66 -14.41 -6.88
N TYR A 143 -4.47 -13.99 -7.84
CA TYR A 143 -5.59 -13.08 -7.62
C TYR A 143 -6.87 -13.67 -8.19
N PRO A 144 -8.04 -13.36 -7.60
CA PRO A 144 -9.33 -13.68 -8.20
C PRO A 144 -9.43 -13.18 -9.64
N ASN A 145 -9.88 -14.02 -10.57
CA ASN A 145 -10.23 -13.58 -11.92
C ASN A 145 -11.39 -12.59 -11.82
N ALA A 146 -11.10 -11.31 -12.11
CA ALA A 146 -11.80 -10.12 -11.60
C ALA A 146 -13.24 -9.88 -12.11
N LYS A 147 -13.95 -10.91 -12.60
CA LYS A 147 -15.33 -10.77 -13.06
C LYS A 147 -16.39 -11.15 -12.01
N VAL A 148 -16.06 -11.90 -10.95
CA VAL A 148 -17.08 -12.49 -10.04
C VAL A 148 -16.67 -12.52 -8.55
N SER A 149 -15.75 -11.67 -8.08
CA SER A 149 -15.32 -11.77 -6.68
C SER A 149 -16.36 -11.20 -5.70
N LYS A 150 -17.22 -12.06 -5.15
CA LYS A 150 -17.96 -11.80 -3.92
C LYS A 150 -16.97 -11.92 -2.74
N PHE A 151 -16.96 -10.94 -1.82
CA PHE A 151 -16.07 -10.95 -0.64
C PHE A 151 -16.75 -11.50 0.62
N GLN A 152 -18.05 -11.79 0.55
CA GLN A 152 -18.84 -12.38 1.62
C GLN A 152 -19.64 -13.55 1.07
N PHE A 153 -19.51 -14.69 1.73
CA PHE A 153 -20.20 -15.93 1.37
C PHE A 153 -21.20 -16.28 2.46
N SER A 154 -22.34 -16.81 2.05
CA SER A 154 -23.37 -17.36 2.91
C SER A 154 -23.52 -18.85 2.62
N LEU A 155 -24.09 -19.61 3.56
CA LEU A 155 -24.36 -21.04 3.38
C LEU A 155 -25.32 -21.37 2.21
N LYS A 156 -26.00 -20.35 1.65
CA LYS A 156 -26.91 -20.49 0.51
C LYS A 156 -26.23 -20.25 -0.83
N ASP A 157 -24.98 -19.80 -0.83
CA ASP A 157 -24.25 -19.51 -2.05
C ASP A 157 -23.73 -20.81 -2.69
N ASP A 158 -23.90 -20.94 -4.00
CA ASP A 158 -23.29 -22.00 -4.80
C ASP A 158 -21.78 -21.73 -4.89
N ILE A 159 -20.99 -22.49 -4.14
CA ILE A 159 -19.55 -22.28 -3.98
C ILE A 159 -18.82 -22.37 -5.33
N ASP A 160 -19.23 -23.29 -6.20
CA ASP A 160 -18.60 -23.52 -7.52
C ASP A 160 -18.81 -22.33 -8.46
N LYS A 161 -19.87 -21.55 -8.24
CA LYS A 161 -20.14 -20.30 -8.97
C LYS A 161 -19.63 -19.05 -8.25
N SER A 162 -19.49 -19.13 -6.93
CA SER A 162 -19.21 -17.96 -6.09
C SER A 162 -17.73 -17.76 -5.85
N LEU A 163 -16.92 -18.83 -5.84
CA LEU A 163 -15.48 -18.73 -5.75
C LEU A 163 -14.87 -18.46 -7.13
N PRO A 164 -14.25 -17.29 -7.35
CA PRO A 164 -13.59 -17.01 -8.62
C PRO A 164 -12.35 -17.90 -8.77
N GLU A 165 -12.08 -18.34 -10.01
CA GLU A 165 -10.79 -18.95 -10.34
C GLU A 165 -9.63 -18.03 -9.94
N ILE A 166 -8.60 -18.64 -9.35
CA ILE A 166 -7.37 -17.94 -9.01
C ILE A 166 -6.47 -17.90 -10.24
N VAL A 167 -6.08 -16.71 -10.65
CA VAL A 167 -5.16 -16.49 -11.76
C VAL A 167 -3.82 -15.93 -11.28
N TYR A 168 -2.74 -16.40 -11.91
CA TYR A 168 -1.36 -16.07 -11.64
C TYR A 168 -0.79 -15.35 -12.86
N SER A 169 -0.68 -14.03 -12.79
CA SER A 169 -0.22 -13.17 -13.91
C SER A 169 -0.92 -13.43 -15.26
N GLY A 170 -2.16 -13.92 -15.25
CA GLY A 170 -2.94 -14.25 -16.46
C GLY A 170 -3.00 -15.74 -16.82
N ALA A 171 -2.31 -16.61 -16.07
CA ALA A 171 -2.40 -18.07 -16.20
C ALA A 171 -3.19 -18.72 -15.04
N LEU A 172 -3.65 -19.95 -15.21
CA LEU A 172 -4.36 -20.71 -14.15
C LEU A 172 -3.40 -21.36 -13.13
N THR A 173 -2.13 -21.48 -13.49
CA THR A 173 -1.08 -22.02 -12.62
C THR A 173 0.12 -21.07 -12.61
N PRO A 174 0.90 -21.04 -11.51
CA PRO A 174 2.12 -20.24 -11.43
C PRO A 174 3.09 -20.57 -12.58
N GLN A 175 3.55 -19.56 -13.30
CA GLN A 175 4.46 -19.73 -14.44
C GLN A 175 5.88 -19.35 -14.06
N ILE A 176 6.86 -20.20 -14.40
CA ILE A 176 8.26 -19.90 -14.12
C ILE A 176 8.75 -18.65 -14.87
N THR A 177 8.21 -18.39 -16.06
CA THR A 177 8.50 -17.17 -16.86
C THR A 177 8.09 -15.88 -16.14
N ASP A 178 7.25 -15.94 -15.10
CA ASP A 178 6.94 -14.76 -14.29
C ASP A 178 8.09 -14.35 -13.37
N LEU A 179 9.01 -15.26 -13.03
CA LEU A 179 10.25 -14.92 -12.31
C LEU A 179 11.08 -13.91 -13.09
N GLU A 180 11.25 -14.12 -14.39
CA GLU A 180 12.03 -13.25 -15.26
C GLU A 180 11.47 -11.82 -15.22
N LYS A 181 10.14 -11.69 -15.29
CA LYS A 181 9.44 -10.40 -15.16
C LYS A 181 9.66 -9.73 -13.80
N ILE A 182 9.84 -10.49 -12.71
CA ILE A 182 10.09 -9.94 -11.37
C ILE A 182 11.46 -9.26 -11.32
N PHE A 183 12.48 -9.88 -11.91
CA PHE A 183 13.83 -9.32 -11.99
C PHE A 183 13.88 -8.08 -12.90
N ASP A 184 13.21 -8.12 -14.05
CA ASP A 184 13.19 -7.00 -15.00
C ASP A 184 12.47 -5.77 -14.47
N LYS A 185 11.37 -5.97 -13.74
CA LYS A 185 10.47 -4.86 -13.43
C LYS A 185 10.80 -4.13 -12.11
N LYS A 186 11.90 -4.45 -11.41
CA LYS A 186 12.25 -3.88 -10.08
C LYS A 186 11.08 -3.99 -9.08
N PHE A 187 10.29 -5.06 -9.16
CA PHE A 187 9.10 -5.25 -8.33
C PHE A 187 9.47 -5.57 -6.88
N ILE A 188 10.58 -6.27 -6.70
CA ILE A 188 11.12 -6.70 -5.42
C ILE A 188 12.52 -6.11 -5.27
N ASP A 189 12.73 -5.43 -4.15
CA ASP A 189 14.03 -4.91 -3.78
C ASP A 189 14.63 -5.78 -2.67
N PHE A 190 15.88 -6.19 -2.87
CA PHE A 190 16.65 -7.00 -1.93
C PHE A 190 17.78 -6.18 -1.27
N LYS A 191 17.96 -4.90 -1.64
CA LYS A 191 19.05 -4.05 -1.14
C LYS A 191 18.69 -3.35 0.18
N TYR A 192 18.21 -4.12 1.16
CA TYR A 192 17.69 -3.58 2.43
C TYR A 192 18.69 -2.67 3.14
N GLN A 193 19.96 -3.07 3.23
CA GLN A 193 21.01 -2.28 3.89
C GLN A 193 21.18 -0.91 3.22
N SER A 194 21.45 -0.88 1.90
CA SER A 194 21.62 0.38 1.15
C SER A 194 20.37 1.27 1.22
N ASN A 195 19.20 0.65 1.33
CA ASN A 195 17.92 1.32 1.42
C ASN A 195 17.71 2.02 2.76
N ILE A 196 18.23 1.46 3.85
CA ILE A 196 18.08 2.00 5.20
C ILE A 196 19.28 2.81 5.66
N THR A 197 20.45 2.72 5.00
CA THR A 197 21.67 3.48 5.34
C THR A 197 21.40 4.96 5.66
N PRO A 198 20.57 5.71 4.90
CA PRO A 198 20.30 7.12 5.22
C PRO A 198 19.58 7.36 6.56
N PHE A 199 19.07 6.32 7.22
CA PHE A 199 18.43 6.38 8.54
C PHE A 199 19.32 5.81 9.65
N LEU A 200 20.43 5.16 9.29
CA LEU A 200 21.38 4.57 10.25
C LEU A 200 22.54 5.52 10.57
N THR A 201 22.83 6.47 9.69
CA THR A 201 23.82 7.51 9.91
C THR A 201 23.15 8.73 10.53
N ASN A 202 22.94 8.68 11.84
CA ASN A 202 22.84 9.86 12.69
C ASN A 202 24.17 10.05 13.39
#